data_AF-A0A0D3CRY8-F1
#
_entry.id   AF-A0A0D3CRY8-F1
#
_cell.length_a   1.000
_cell.length_b   1.000
_cell.length_c   1.000
_cell.angle_alpha   90.00
_cell.angle_beta   90.00
_cell.angle_gamma   90.00
#
_symmetry.space_group_name_H-M   'P 1'
#
loop_
_entity.id
_entity.type
_entity.pdbx_description
1 polymer ?
#
loop_
_entity_poly.entity_id
_entity_poly.type
_entity_poly.pdbx_seq_one_letter_code
_entity_poly.pdbx_strand_id
1 'polypeptide(L)'
;MPPPPPPASALEPVPEVAGRIEERETQLTQESPDGLPVTLSTEEVDRIFEEVAPKKKGRIVGIGSVNEVARATSSYTSRRDEETAQMKARMDSQQVRLDSLEDLLDVMAVGNPVMQRMLSERRAALGMPPRDPQESDPTRQQPSNPTNYFENM
;
A
#
# COMPACT_ATOMS: atom_id res chain seq x y z
N MET A 1 17.41 41.39 -14.01
CA MET A 1 18.12 41.59 -12.72
C MET A 1 17.16 41.22 -11.60
N PRO A 2 17.44 40.15 -10.83
CA PRO A 2 16.69 39.84 -9.61
C PRO A 2 17.01 40.86 -8.50
N PRO A 3 16.09 41.12 -7.56
CA PRO A 3 16.36 41.99 -6.40
C PRO A 3 17.42 41.36 -5.48
N PRO A 4 18.24 42.18 -4.78
CA PRO A 4 19.21 41.65 -3.83
C PRO A 4 18.50 41.00 -2.63
N PRO A 5 19.07 39.93 -2.04
CA PRO A 5 18.54 39.32 -0.84
C PRO A 5 18.58 40.32 0.33
N PRO A 6 17.59 40.30 1.25
CA PRO A 6 17.62 41.14 2.43
C PRO A 6 18.83 40.79 3.32
N PRO A 7 19.41 41.76 4.05
CA PRO A 7 20.56 41.49 4.92
C PRO A 7 20.17 40.49 6.00
N ALA A 8 20.93 39.40 6.07
CA ALA A 8 20.89 38.49 7.21
C ALA A 8 21.44 39.21 8.43
N SER A 9 20.58 39.63 9.36
CA SER A 9 20.88 39.76 10.80
C SER A 9 19.69 40.39 11.54
N ALA A 10 18.85 39.53 12.10
CA ALA A 10 18.35 39.60 13.47
C ALA A 10 17.46 38.36 13.64
N LEU A 11 17.97 37.33 14.31
CA LEU A 11 17.08 36.38 14.97
C LEU A 11 16.38 37.19 16.06
N GLU A 12 15.23 37.76 15.73
CA GLU A 12 14.32 38.29 16.75
C GLU A 12 13.99 37.11 17.68
N PRO A 13 14.31 37.20 18.98
CA PRO A 13 13.92 36.18 19.92
C PRO A 13 12.40 36.04 19.88
N VAL A 14 11.92 34.79 19.88
CA VAL A 14 10.49 34.45 19.90
C VAL A 14 9.81 35.34 20.94
N PRO A 15 8.66 35.99 20.66
CA PRO A 15 8.05 36.99 21.55
C PRO A 15 7.84 36.49 23.00
N GLU A 16 7.69 35.17 23.17
CA GLU A 16 7.59 34.51 24.47
C GLU A 16 8.92 34.42 25.24
N VAL A 17 10.04 34.22 24.54
CA VAL A 17 11.40 34.31 25.11
C VAL A 17 11.71 35.76 25.46
N ALA A 18 11.39 36.70 24.55
CA ALA A 18 11.64 38.12 24.75
C ALA A 18 10.89 38.69 25.97
N GLY A 19 9.60 38.35 26.13
CA GLY A 19 8.81 38.77 27.29
C GLY A 19 9.32 38.18 28.61
N ARG A 20 9.82 36.93 28.59
CA ARG A 20 10.41 36.31 29.78
C ARG A 20 11.78 36.89 30.15
N ILE A 21 12.58 37.29 29.16
CA ILE A 21 13.86 38.00 29.37
C ILE A 21 13.58 39.35 30.01
N GLU A 22 12.66 40.15 29.47
CA GLU A 22 12.28 41.46 30.02
C GLU A 22 11.74 41.35 31.46
N GLU A 23 10.92 40.33 31.75
CA GLU A 23 10.41 40.05 33.10
C GLU A 23 11.53 39.71 34.09
N ARG A 24 12.57 38.99 33.66
CA ARG A 24 13.72 38.63 34.53
C ARG A 24 14.67 39.81 34.72
N GLU A 25 14.88 40.61 33.68
CA GLU A 25 15.73 41.81 33.73
C GLU A 25 15.17 42.87 34.69
N THR A 26 13.84 43.08 34.64
CA THR A 26 13.13 44.01 35.54
C THR A 26 13.15 43.55 36.99
N GLN A 27 13.05 42.25 37.27
CA GLN A 27 13.20 41.69 38.62
C GLN A 27 14.61 41.92 39.19
N LEU A 28 15.66 41.64 38.40
CA LEU A 28 17.04 41.84 38.84
C LEU A 28 17.39 43.31 39.04
N THR A 29 16.81 44.21 38.23
CA THR A 29 16.95 45.66 38.40
C THR A 29 16.29 46.16 39.68
N GLN A 30 15.17 45.54 40.11
CA GLN A 30 14.49 45.86 41.37
C GLN A 30 15.21 45.31 42.62
N GLU A 31 15.94 44.20 42.48
CA GLU A 31 16.78 43.66 43.57
C GLU A 31 18.16 44.33 43.67
N SER A 32 18.60 45.04 42.62
CA SER A 32 19.87 45.78 42.62
C SER A 32 19.70 47.16 43.30
N PRO A 33 20.41 47.44 44.41
CA PRO A 33 20.29 48.71 45.13
C PRO A 33 20.81 49.93 44.35
N ASP A 34 21.49 49.71 43.22
CA ASP A 34 22.09 50.76 42.38
C ASP A 34 21.22 51.16 41.17
N GLY A 35 20.06 50.52 40.96
CA GLY A 35 19.09 50.91 39.91
C GLY A 35 19.61 50.86 38.47
N LEU A 36 20.76 50.21 38.25
CA LEU A 36 21.38 50.01 36.95
C LEU A 36 20.75 48.82 36.22
N PRO A 37 20.48 48.92 34.90
CA PRO A 37 19.92 47.81 34.14
C PRO A 37 20.90 46.64 34.15
N VAL A 38 20.47 45.52 34.72
CA VAL A 38 21.26 44.29 34.77
C VAL A 38 21.21 43.62 33.40
N THR A 39 22.30 43.64 32.65
CA THR A 39 22.38 42.89 31.38
C THR A 39 22.36 41.39 31.68
N LEU A 40 21.29 40.70 31.25
CA LEU A 40 21.17 39.25 31.42
C LEU A 40 22.31 38.51 30.70
N SER A 41 22.92 37.56 31.39
CA SER A 41 23.99 36.73 30.85
C SER A 41 23.43 35.74 29.82
N THR A 42 24.27 35.32 28.85
CA THR A 42 23.91 34.30 27.84
C THR A 42 23.41 32.99 28.49
N GLU A 43 23.90 32.63 29.68
CA GLU A 43 23.46 31.45 30.42
C GLU A 43 22.03 31.61 30.99
N GLU A 44 21.63 32.84 31.34
CA GLU A 44 20.29 33.13 31.84
C GLU A 44 19.27 33.12 30.70
N VAL A 45 19.66 33.63 29.53
CA VAL A 45 18.86 33.54 28.30
C VAL A 45 18.64 32.09 27.87
N ASP A 46 19.69 31.26 27.91
CA ASP A 46 19.59 29.82 27.59
C ASP A 46 18.66 29.08 28.57
N ARG A 47 18.72 29.42 29.87
CA ARG A 47 17.79 28.90 30.88
C ARG A 47 16.34 29.30 30.61
N ILE A 48 16.10 30.54 30.17
CA ILE A 48 14.76 31.02 29.79
C ILE A 48 14.27 30.27 28.55
N PHE A 49 15.14 30.01 27.58
CA PHE A 49 14.80 29.24 26.38
C PHE A 49 14.36 27.81 26.73
N GLU A 50 15.05 27.12 27.64
CA GLU A 50 14.65 25.79 28.13
C GLU A 50 13.39 25.80 29.02
N GLU A 51 13.06 26.95 29.62
CA GLU A 51 11.83 27.12 30.40
C GLU A 51 10.61 27.31 29.50
N VAL A 52 10.74 28.10 28.43
CA VAL A 52 9.68 28.35 27.43
C VAL A 52 9.60 27.26 26.37
N ALA A 53 10.68 26.51 26.15
CA ALA A 53 10.64 25.31 25.34
C ALA A 53 9.65 24.32 25.97
N PRO A 54 8.70 23.77 25.20
CA PRO A 54 7.77 22.80 25.73
C PRO A 54 8.54 21.57 26.21
N LYS A 55 8.75 21.46 27.53
CA LYS A 55 9.37 20.30 28.20
C LYS A 55 8.57 19.06 27.82
N LYS A 56 9.01 18.36 26.78
CA LYS A 56 8.38 17.12 26.31
C LYS A 56 8.60 16.03 27.35
N LYS A 57 7.78 16.03 28.39
CA LYS A 57 7.59 14.88 29.27
C LYS A 57 6.95 13.77 28.44
N GLY A 58 7.79 12.92 27.86
CA GLY A 58 7.54 11.50 27.62
C GLY A 58 6.21 11.09 26.99
N ARG A 59 5.57 11.91 26.14
CA ARG A 59 4.45 11.43 25.33
C ARG A 59 5.05 10.79 24.09
N ILE A 60 5.36 9.50 24.17
CA ILE A 60 5.57 8.65 23.01
C ILE A 60 4.28 8.64 22.19
N VAL A 61 4.08 9.68 21.37
CA VAL A 61 3.16 9.60 20.24
C VAL A 61 3.80 8.56 19.33
N GLY A 62 3.26 7.34 19.39
CA GLY A 62 3.80 6.17 18.74
C GLY A 62 4.02 6.43 17.26
N ILE A 63 5.28 6.64 16.90
CA ILE A 63 5.75 6.29 15.57
C ILE A 63 5.57 4.77 15.54
N GLY A 64 4.59 4.30 14.75
CA GLY A 64 4.17 2.90 14.72
C GLY A 64 5.37 1.95 14.71
N SER A 65 5.29 0.89 15.51
CA SER A 65 6.38 -0.08 15.59
C SER A 65 6.66 -0.64 14.19
N VAL A 66 7.91 -1.02 13.90
CA VAL A 66 8.31 -1.61 12.61
C VAL A 66 7.39 -2.77 12.20
N ASN A 67 6.85 -3.51 13.17
CA ASN A 67 5.89 -4.59 12.96
C ASN A 67 4.53 -4.10 12.41
N GLU A 68 4.08 -2.91 12.78
CA GLU A 68 2.82 -2.32 12.33
C GLU A 68 2.92 -1.78 10.90
N VAL A 69 4.06 -1.20 10.54
CA VAL A 69 4.38 -0.86 9.14
C VAL A 69 4.43 -2.13 8.31
N ALA A 70 5.13 -3.18 8.77
CA ALA A 70 5.15 -4.46 8.08
C ALA A 70 3.75 -5.08 7.94
N ARG A 71 2.90 -5.01 8.96
CA ARG A 71 1.49 -5.47 8.91
C ARG A 71 0.63 -4.64 7.96
N ALA A 72 0.82 -3.33 7.90
CA ALA A 72 0.10 -2.46 6.97
C ALA A 72 0.52 -2.73 5.51
N THR A 73 1.82 -2.86 5.26
CA THR A 73 2.36 -3.20 3.93
C THR A 73 1.98 -4.64 3.53
N SER A 74 1.97 -5.57 4.48
CA SER A 74 1.50 -6.96 4.29
C SER A 74 -0.01 -7.01 4.03
N SER A 75 -0.81 -6.22 4.75
CA SER A 75 -2.26 -6.14 4.52
C SER A 75 -2.59 -5.54 3.15
N TYR A 76 -1.83 -4.54 2.70
CA TYR A 76 -2.01 -3.95 1.37
C TYR A 76 -1.70 -4.93 0.25
N THR A 77 -0.59 -5.67 0.35
CA THR A 77 -0.20 -6.70 -0.63
C THR A 77 -1.14 -7.89 -0.60
N SER A 78 -1.51 -8.38 0.59
CA SER A 78 -2.48 -9.46 0.77
C SER A 78 -3.86 -9.16 0.16
N ARG A 79 -4.37 -7.94 0.34
CA ARG A 79 -5.65 -7.53 -0.28
C ARG A 79 -5.55 -7.54 -1.80
N ARG A 80 -4.43 -7.07 -2.35
CA ARG A 80 -4.19 -7.06 -3.79
C ARG A 80 -4.11 -8.47 -4.35
N ASP A 81 -3.45 -9.38 -3.64
CA ASP A 81 -3.31 -10.78 -4.03
C ASP A 81 -4.66 -11.51 -3.99
N GLU A 82 -5.48 -11.27 -2.97
CA GLU A 82 -6.82 -11.85 -2.85
C GLU A 82 -7.78 -11.33 -3.93
N GLU A 83 -7.75 -10.03 -4.24
CA GLU A 83 -8.51 -9.44 -5.35
C GLU A 83 -8.07 -10.05 -6.70
N THR A 84 -6.78 -10.27 -6.89
CA THR A 84 -6.22 -10.92 -8.09
C THR A 84 -6.63 -12.39 -8.16
N ALA A 85 -6.58 -13.12 -7.05
CA ALA A 85 -7.02 -14.51 -6.97
C ALA A 85 -8.52 -14.66 -7.26
N GLN A 86 -9.34 -13.75 -6.73
CA GLN A 86 -10.78 -13.72 -7.01
C GLN A 86 -11.05 -13.45 -8.49
N MET A 87 -10.35 -12.48 -9.09
CA MET A 87 -10.49 -12.18 -10.51
C MET A 87 -10.08 -13.37 -11.37
N LYS A 88 -8.95 -14.02 -11.05
CA LYS A 88 -8.49 -15.23 -11.73
C LYS A 88 -9.52 -16.36 -11.62
N ALA A 89 -10.06 -16.63 -10.44
CA ALA A 89 -11.07 -17.66 -10.24
C ALA A 89 -12.35 -17.39 -11.07
N ARG A 90 -12.75 -16.12 -11.21
CA ARG A 90 -13.89 -15.73 -12.07
C ARG A 90 -13.59 -15.97 -13.54
N MET A 91 -12.40 -15.62 -14.01
CA MET A 91 -11.97 -15.86 -15.38
C MET A 91 -11.88 -17.37 -15.68
N ASP A 92 -11.27 -18.14 -14.78
CA ASP A 92 -11.16 -19.60 -14.91
C ASP A 92 -12.56 -20.25 -14.97
N SER A 93 -13.50 -19.79 -14.12
CA SER A 93 -14.89 -20.26 -14.14
C SER A 93 -15.60 -19.92 -15.46
N GLN A 94 -15.41 -18.71 -15.98
CA GLN A 94 -15.97 -18.33 -17.27
C GLN A 94 -15.38 -19.12 -18.43
N GLN A 95 -14.06 -19.37 -18.40
CA GLN A 95 -13.38 -20.18 -19.41
C GLN A 95 -13.97 -21.59 -19.47
N VAL A 96 -14.10 -22.26 -18.31
CA VAL A 96 -14.70 -23.60 -18.23
C VAL A 96 -16.13 -23.62 -18.78
N ARG A 97 -16.92 -22.57 -18.50
CA ARG A 97 -18.29 -22.46 -19.02
C ARG A 97 -18.33 -22.28 -20.55
N LEU A 98 -17.38 -21.54 -21.12
CA LEU A 98 -17.27 -21.35 -22.57
C LEU A 98 -16.75 -22.61 -23.26
N ASP A 99 -15.74 -23.26 -22.70
CA ASP A 99 -15.20 -24.52 -23.22
C ASP A 99 -16.27 -25.61 -23.24
N SER A 100 -17.04 -25.77 -22.15
CA SER A 100 -18.15 -26.73 -22.11
C SER A 100 -19.27 -26.41 -23.10
N LEU A 101 -19.52 -25.13 -23.38
CA LEU A 101 -20.51 -24.73 -24.39
C LEU A 101 -19.98 -25.02 -25.80
N GLU A 102 -18.69 -24.80 -26.04
CA GLU A 102 -18.03 -25.13 -27.30
C GLU A 102 -18.05 -26.65 -27.55
N ASP A 103 -17.78 -27.45 -26.54
CA ASP A 103 -17.88 -28.92 -26.62
C ASP A 103 -19.30 -29.37 -27.01
N LEU A 104 -20.33 -28.76 -26.44
CA LEU A 104 -21.73 -29.05 -26.78
C LEU A 104 -22.05 -28.67 -28.22
N LEU A 105 -21.57 -27.51 -28.68
CA LEU A 105 -21.73 -27.07 -30.07
C LEU A 105 -21.04 -28.04 -31.05
N ASP A 106 -19.84 -28.51 -30.69
CA ASP A 106 -19.09 -29.49 -31.49
C ASP A 106 -19.88 -30.81 -31.59
N VAL A 107 -20.46 -31.30 -30.49
CA VAL A 107 -21.33 -32.50 -30.48
C VAL A 107 -22.56 -32.31 -31.38
N MET A 108 -23.22 -31.16 -31.33
CA MET A 108 -24.39 -30.88 -32.20
C MET A 108 -24.01 -30.72 -33.68
N ALA A 109 -22.78 -30.32 -33.96
CA ALA A 109 -22.27 -30.21 -35.31
C ALA A 109 -21.84 -31.57 -35.90
N VAL A 110 -21.70 -32.61 -35.07
CA VAL A 110 -21.42 -33.98 -35.55
C VAL A 110 -22.55 -34.43 -36.48
N GLY A 111 -22.20 -34.69 -37.74
CA GLY A 111 -23.17 -35.08 -38.78
C GLY A 111 -23.90 -33.91 -39.45
N ASN A 112 -23.59 -32.66 -39.10
CA ASN A 112 -24.11 -31.47 -39.77
C ASN A 112 -22.98 -30.64 -40.43
N PRO A 113 -22.73 -30.82 -41.75
CA PRO A 113 -21.62 -30.15 -42.44
C PRO A 113 -21.79 -28.62 -42.54
N VAL A 114 -23.03 -28.11 -42.53
CA VAL A 114 -23.29 -26.67 -42.56
C VAL A 114 -22.93 -26.04 -41.21
N MET A 115 -23.30 -26.69 -40.11
CA MET A 115 -22.97 -26.22 -38.76
C MET A 115 -21.46 -26.30 -38.50
N GLN A 116 -20.78 -27.36 -38.93
CA GLN A 116 -19.32 -27.45 -38.84
C GLN A 116 -18.61 -26.31 -39.55
N ARG A 117 -19.06 -25.93 -40.76
CA ARG A 117 -18.51 -24.79 -41.49
C ARG A 117 -18.69 -23.48 -40.73
N MET A 118 -19.91 -23.21 -40.24
CA MET A 118 -20.19 -21.98 -39.49
C MET A 118 -19.36 -21.89 -38.20
N LEU A 119 -19.20 -22.99 -37.47
CA LEU A 119 -18.36 -23.03 -36.25
C LEU A 119 -16.89 -22.80 -36.59
N SER A 120 -16.38 -23.43 -37.65
CA SER A 120 -15.00 -23.25 -38.13
C SER A 120 -14.72 -21.79 -38.51
N GLU A 121 -15.64 -21.15 -39.23
CA GLU A 121 -15.54 -19.72 -39.59
C GLU A 121 -15.59 -18.82 -38.35
N ARG A 122 -16.50 -19.10 -37.40
CA ARG A 122 -16.62 -18.33 -36.16
C ARG A 122 -15.37 -18.44 -35.28
N ARG A 123 -14.75 -19.63 -35.25
CA ARG A 123 -13.51 -19.94 -34.53
C ARG A 123 -12.33 -19.18 -35.15
N ALA A 124 -12.21 -19.17 -36.48
CA ALA A 124 -11.22 -18.37 -37.20
C ALA A 124 -11.39 -16.86 -36.94
N ALA A 125 -12.63 -16.36 -36.92
CA ALA A 125 -12.91 -14.95 -36.60
C ALA A 125 -12.56 -14.58 -35.14
N LEU A 126 -12.53 -15.55 -34.23
CA LEU A 126 -12.12 -15.39 -32.84
C LEU A 126 -10.62 -15.65 -32.62
N GLY A 127 -9.87 -16.01 -33.66
CA GLY A 127 -8.45 -16.37 -33.54
C GLY A 127 -8.22 -17.67 -32.76
N MET A 128 -9.24 -18.50 -32.62
CA MET A 128 -9.20 -19.77 -31.91
C MET A 128 -8.63 -20.86 -32.84
N PRO A 129 -7.82 -21.81 -32.32
CA PRO A 129 -7.26 -22.89 -33.12
C PRO A 129 -8.38 -23.86 -33.57
N PRO A 130 -8.34 -24.40 -34.80
CA PRO A 130 -9.26 -25.45 -35.23
C PRO A 130 -9.19 -26.64 -34.27
N ARG A 131 -10.32 -27.07 -33.69
CA ARG A 131 -10.38 -28.38 -33.02
C ARG A 131 -10.68 -29.47 -34.04
N ASP A 132 -9.95 -30.56 -33.90
CA ASP A 132 -10.28 -31.82 -34.55
C ASP A 132 -11.42 -32.50 -33.79
N PRO A 133 -12.47 -32.99 -34.47
CA PRO A 133 -13.58 -33.72 -33.86
C PRO A 133 -13.17 -34.96 -33.03
N GLN A 134 -11.92 -35.40 -33.17
CA GLN A 134 -11.36 -36.56 -32.50
C GLN A 134 -10.76 -36.24 -31.11
N GLU A 135 -10.54 -34.96 -30.78
CA GLU A 135 -9.97 -34.55 -29.48
C GLU A 135 -11.02 -34.46 -28.35
N SER A 136 -12.30 -34.34 -28.70
CA SER A 136 -13.41 -34.31 -27.73
C SER A 136 -13.82 -35.69 -27.21
N ASP A 137 -13.01 -36.73 -27.41
CA ASP A 137 -13.29 -38.07 -26.89
C ASP A 137 -13.08 -38.10 -25.36
N PRO A 138 -14.15 -38.14 -24.54
CA PRO A 138 -14.04 -38.13 -23.08
C PRO A 138 -13.38 -39.40 -22.52
N THR A 139 -13.13 -40.39 -23.39
CA THR A 139 -12.56 -41.70 -23.04
C THR A 139 -11.03 -41.70 -22.97
N ARG A 140 -10.36 -40.60 -23.36
CA ARG A 140 -8.88 -40.50 -23.33
C ARG A 140 -8.31 -40.07 -21.98
N GLN A 141 -9.16 -39.88 -20.95
CA GLN A 141 -8.70 -39.84 -19.57
C GLN A 141 -7.99 -41.16 -19.28
N GLN A 142 -6.67 -41.09 -19.06
CA GLN A 142 -5.85 -42.24 -18.73
C GLN A 142 -6.51 -43.07 -17.63
N PRO A 143 -6.55 -44.41 -17.72
CA PRO A 143 -6.92 -45.22 -16.58
C PRO A 143 -5.89 -44.96 -15.49
N SER A 144 -6.27 -44.18 -14.48
CA SER A 144 -5.52 -44.07 -13.24
C SER A 144 -5.43 -45.48 -12.67
N ASN A 145 -4.20 -45.99 -12.59
CA ASN A 145 -3.88 -47.29 -12.00
C ASN A 145 -4.69 -47.48 -10.70
N PRO A 146 -5.51 -48.53 -10.58
CA PRO A 146 -6.06 -48.88 -9.28
C PRO A 146 -4.92 -49.52 -8.48
N THR A 147 -4.28 -48.74 -7.62
CA THR A 147 -3.43 -49.30 -6.56
C THR A 147 -4.33 -50.19 -5.71
N ASN A 148 -4.14 -51.49 -5.85
CA ASN A 148 -4.91 -52.54 -5.21
C ASN A 148 -4.57 -52.56 -3.72
N TYR A 149 -5.45 -52.04 -2.87
CA TYR A 149 -5.28 -51.96 -1.41
C TYR A 149 -5.96 -53.11 -0.63
N PHE A 150 -6.49 -54.12 -1.33
CA PHE A 150 -7.17 -55.26 -0.69
C PHE A 150 -6.31 -56.53 -0.75
N GLU A 151 -5.23 -56.58 0.03
CA GLU A 151 -4.54 -57.87 0.27
C GLU A 151 -3.95 -58.03 1.70
N ASN A 152 -4.39 -57.23 2.67
CA ASN A 152 -3.96 -57.41 4.07
C ASN A 152 -5.05 -57.00 5.09
N MET A 153 -6.08 -57.83 5.27
CA MET A 153 -6.80 -57.99 6.55
C MET A 153 -7.29 -59.43 6.70
#